data_AF-A0A962UNF0-F1
#
_entry.id   AF-A0A962UNF0-F1
#
_cell.length_a   1.000
_cell.length_b   1.000
_cell.length_c   1.000
_cell.angle_alpha   90.00
_cell.angle_beta   90.00
_cell.angle_gamma   90.00
#
_symmetry.space_group_name_H-M   'P 1'
#
loop_
_entity.id
_entity.type
_entity.pdbx_description
1 polymer ?
#
loop_
_entity_poly.entity_id
_entity_poly.type
_entity_poly.pdbx_seq_one_letter_code
_entity_poly.pdbx_strand_id
1 'polypeptide(L)' 'TGETFDWDRIPTTLGPRIVLAGGLTPDNVADAVRRVRPYGVDVSGGVEAAKGIKDPQKIKAFIEEVSSAEQ' A
#
# COMPACT_ATOMS: atom_id res chain seq x y z
N THR A 1 8.62 -4.13 -11.72
CA THR A 1 8.91 -5.47 -11.17
C THR A 1 7.85 -5.95 -10.19
N GLY A 2 6.97 -5.12 -9.63
CA GLY A 2 5.87 -5.61 -8.78
C GLY A 2 6.33 -6.21 -7.43
N GLU A 3 7.63 -6.16 -7.16
CA GLU A 3 8.23 -6.65 -5.93
C GLU A 3 7.90 -5.70 -4.78
N THR A 4 7.46 -6.29 -3.67
CA THR A 4 7.20 -5.55 -2.43
C THR A 4 8.53 -5.21 -1.76
N PHE A 5 8.69 -3.95 -1.39
CA PHE A 5 9.85 -3.48 -0.62
C PHE A 5 9.85 -4.11 0.78
N ASP A 6 11.03 -4.44 1.30
CA ASP A 6 11.19 -4.90 2.67
C ASP A 6 10.96 -3.73 3.65
N TRP A 7 9.74 -3.62 4.17
CA TRP A 7 9.29 -2.52 5.01
C TRP A 7 10.04 -2.41 6.34
N ASP A 8 10.66 -3.49 6.83
CA ASP A 8 11.43 -3.48 8.07
C ASP A 8 12.72 -2.64 7.95
N ARG A 9 13.09 -2.26 6.72
CA ARG A 9 14.21 -1.36 6.44
C ARG A 9 13.86 0.12 6.60
N ILE A 10 12.59 0.46 6.83
CA ILE A 10 12.15 1.84 7.03
C ILE A 10 12.30 2.19 8.52
N PRO A 11 13.13 3.19 8.88
CA PRO A 11 13.18 3.68 10.25
C PRO A 11 11.80 4.12 10.72
N THR A 12 11.36 3.64 11.89
CA THR A 12 10.04 3.95 12.46
C THR A 12 9.80 5.45 12.66
N THR A 13 10.86 6.24 12.83
CA THR A 13 10.81 7.70 12.93
C THR A 13 10.41 8.40 11.63
N LEU A 14 10.55 7.73 10.48
CA LEU A 14 10.20 8.28 9.17
C LEU A 14 8.76 8.00 8.76
N GLY A 15 8.12 6.95 9.29
CA GLY A 15 6.74 6.54 8.93
C GLY A 15 5.78 7.73 8.78
N PRO A 16 5.56 8.52 9.83
CA PRO A 16 4.62 9.65 9.79
C PRO A 16 4.96 10.80 8.81
N ARG A 17 6.10 10.72 8.10
CA ARG A 17 6.62 11.75 7.18
C ARG A 17 6.74 11.27 5.74
N ILE A 18 6.38 10.03 5.43
CA ILE A 18 6.57 9.42 4.11
C ILE A 18 5.27 8.96 3.49
N VAL A 19 5.22 8.99 2.16
CA VAL A 19 4.22 8.26 1.36
C VAL A 19 4.87 6.95 0.92
N LEU A 20 4.31 5.81 1.34
CA LEU A 20 4.81 4.49 1.00
C LEU A 20 4.25 4.06 -0.36
N ALA A 21 5.14 3.69 -1.28
CA ALA A 21 4.79 3.25 -2.63
C ALA A 21 5.59 1.99 -3.01
N GLY A 22 5.20 1.36 -4.12
CA GLY A 22 5.94 0.25 -4.72
C GLY A 22 5.45 -1.12 -4.24
N GLY A 23 4.89 -1.90 -5.17
CA GLY A 23 4.46 -3.28 -4.89
C GLY A 23 3.27 -3.41 -3.91
N LEU A 24 2.57 -2.32 -3.60
CA LEU A 24 1.36 -2.36 -2.78
C LEU A 24 0.18 -2.95 -3.57
N THR A 25 -0.60 -3.78 -2.90
CA THR A 25 -1.79 -4.49 -3.40
C THR A 25 -2.85 -4.53 -2.30
N PRO A 26 -4.12 -4.84 -2.61
CA PRO A 26 -5.13 -5.06 -1.56
C PRO A 26 -4.67 -6.08 -0.51
N ASP A 27 -3.98 -7.14 -0.93
CA ASP A 27 -3.58 -8.25 -0.05
C ASP A 27 -2.49 -7.88 0.96
N ASN A 28 -1.74 -6.79 0.74
CA ASN A 28 -0.56 -6.45 1.55
C ASN A 28 -0.59 -5.06 2.19
N VAL A 29 -1.46 -4.16 1.73
CA VAL A 29 -1.44 -2.75 2.16
C VAL A 29 -1.77 -2.58 3.65
N ALA A 30 -2.66 -3.40 4.20
CA ALA A 30 -3.00 -3.34 5.62
C ALA A 30 -1.79 -3.65 6.51
N ASP A 31 -0.98 -4.66 6.14
CA ASP A 31 0.25 -5.00 6.85
C ASP A 31 1.31 -3.89 6.70
N ALA A 32 1.45 -3.34 5.49
CA ALA A 32 2.33 -2.21 5.22
C ALA A 32 2.03 -1.00 6.12
N VAL A 33 0.75 -0.64 6.23
CA VAL A 33 0.28 0.48 7.06
C VAL A 33 0.54 0.22 8.54
N ARG A 34 0.23 -0.98 9.05
CA ARG A 34 0.46 -1.31 10.47
C ARG A 34 1.94 -1.28 10.85
N ARG A 35 2.82 -1.79 9.99
CA ARG A 35 4.27 -1.86 10.27
C ARG A 35 4.96 -0.51 10.11
N VAL A 36 4.69 0.19 9.02
CA VAL A 36 5.41 1.41 8.65
C VAL A 36 4.79 2.65 9.28
N ARG A 37 3.48 2.64 9.55
CA ARG A 37 2.68 3.81 9.97
C ARG A 37 2.97 5.03 9.07
N PRO A 38 2.83 4.88 7.73
CA PRO A 38 3.17 5.94 6.80
C PRO A 38 2.19 7.12 6.90
N TYR A 39 2.58 8.31 6.43
CA TYR A 39 1.64 9.42 6.26
C TYR A 39 0.54 9.10 5.23
N GLY A 40 0.89 8.32 4.21
CA GLY A 40 -0.05 7.83 3.21
C GLY A 40 0.55 6.71 2.38
N VAL A 41 -0.27 6.13 1.51
CA VAL A 41 0.14 5.08 0.57
C VAL A 41 -0.17 5.48 -0.87
N ASP A 42 0.69 5.09 -1.81
CA ASP A 42 0.49 5.27 -3.25
C ASP A 42 0.47 3.92 -3.97
N VAL A 43 -0.53 3.73 -4.83
CA VAL A 43 -0.73 2.49 -5.57
C VAL A 43 -0.98 2.75 -7.04
N SER A 44 -0.27 2.00 -7.89
CA SER A 44 -0.49 2.00 -9.33
C SER A 44 -0.81 0.61 -9.85
N GLY A 45 0.18 -0.26 -10.05
CA GLY A 45 -0.02 -1.57 -10.67
C GLY A 45 -0.83 -2.57 -9.83
N GLY A 46 -0.80 -2.48 -8.50
CA GLY A 46 -1.49 -3.44 -7.62
C GLY A 46 -3.01 -3.40 -7.69
N VAL A 47 -3.57 -2.35 -8.30
CA VAL A 47 -5.02 -2.19 -8.53
C VAL A 47 -5.38 -2.20 -10.02
N GLU A 48 -4.50 -2.71 -10.88
CA GLU A 48 -4.76 -2.89 -12.31
C GLU A 48 -5.39 -4.25 -12.62
N ALA A 49 -6.31 -4.27 -13.58
CA ALA A 49 -6.79 -5.50 -14.24
C ALA A 49 -5.82 -5.93 -15.36
N ALA A 50 -5.27 -4.95 -16.06
CA ALA A 50 -4.24 -5.09 -17.08
C ALA A 50 -3.39 -3.81 -17.11
N LYS A 51 -2.23 -3.82 -17.76
CA LYS A 51 -1.29 -2.69 -17.77
C LYS A 51 -1.97 -1.38 -18.17
N GLY A 52 -2.03 -0.43 -17.22
CA GLY A 52 -2.66 0.89 -17.39
C GLY A 52 -4.19 0.91 -17.29
N ILE A 53 -4.84 -0.23 -17.09
CA ILE A 53 -6.30 -0.36 -16.93
C ILE A 53 -6.59 -0.69 -15.47
N LYS A 54 -7.20 0.27 -14.76
CA LYS A 54 -7.56 0.13 -13.34
C LYS A 54 -8.78 -0.77 -13.16
N ASP A 55 -8.78 -1.56 -12.09
CA ASP A 55 -9.90 -2.39 -11.67
C ASP A 55 -10.64 -1.71 -10.51
N PRO A 56 -11.90 -1.29 -10.69
CA PRO A 56 -12.69 -0.64 -9.63
C PRO A 56 -12.85 -1.51 -8.37
N GLN A 57 -12.93 -2.83 -8.51
CA GLN A 57 -13.07 -3.74 -7.37
C GLN A 57 -11.77 -3.79 -6.55
N LYS A 58 -10.61 -3.83 -7.23
CA LYS A 58 -9.31 -3.79 -6.54
C LYS A 58 -9.05 -2.44 -5.88
N ILE A 59 -9.44 -1.33 -6.52
CA ILE A 59 -9.34 0.00 -5.89
C ILE A 59 -10.17 0.04 -4.61
N LYS A 60 -11.42 -0.44 -4.67
CA LYS A 60 -12.30 -0.49 -3.50
C LYS A 60 -11.68 -1.33 -2.39
N ALA A 61 -11.27 -2.56 -2.69
CA ALA A 61 -10.64 -3.45 -1.73
C ALA A 61 -9.37 -2.82 -1.11
N PHE A 62 -8.54 -2.16 -1.92
CA PHE A 62 -7.35 -1.47 -1.43
C PHE A 62 -7.68 -0.39 -0.39
N ILE A 63 -8.70 0.43 -0.66
CA ILE A 63 -9.13 1.50 0.27
C ILE A 63 -9.72 0.89 1.56
N GLU A 64 -10.50 -0.18 1.44
CA GLU A 64 -11.07 -0.90 2.59
C GLU A 64 -9.96 -1.47 3.49
N GLU A 65 -8.94 -2.10 2.90
CA GLU A 65 -7.80 -2.66 3.62
C GLU A 65 -6.95 -1.58 4.32
N VAL A 66 -6.67 -0.45 3.66
CA VAL A 66 -6.05 0.72 4.30
C VAL A 66 -6.87 1.21 5.49
N SER A 67 -8.18 1.35 5.32
CA SER A 67 -9.07 1.84 6.37
C SER A 67 -9.18 0.89 7.55
N SER A 68 -9.10 -0.42 7.31
CA SER A 68 -9.11 -1.45 8.35
C SER A 68 -7.84 -1.46 9.21
N ALA A 69 -6.72 -0.96 8.68
CA ALA A 69 -5.43 -0.94 9.35
C ALA A 69 -5.26 0.24 10.32
N GLU A 70 -6.14 1.24 10.24
CA GLU A 70 -6.17 2.43 11.10
C GLU A 70 -7.02 2.24 12.37
N GLN A 71 -7.75 1.13 12.49
CA GLN A 71 -8.52 0.74 13.69
C GLN A 71 -7.63 0.02 14.71
#